data_AF-A0A1N6CPJ6-F1
#
_entry.id   AF-A0A1N6CPJ6-F1
#
_cell.length_a   1.000
_cell.length_b   1.000
_cell.length_c   1.000
_cell.angle_alpha   90.00
_cell.angle_beta   90.00
_cell.angle_gamma   90.00
#
_symmetry.space_group_name_H-M   'P 1'
#
loop_
_entity.id
_entity.type
_entity.pdbx_description
1 polymer ?
#
loop_
_entity_poly.entity_id
_entity_poly.type
_entity_poly.pdbx_seq_one_letter_code
_entity_poly.pdbx_strand_id
1 'polypeptide(L)'
;MLLFDNSTQAAGLLAFLIAFGCCLIPGRRGAWSWLAAIYLALAIEMMVETRHGLRLLVNDVMQRGGLYADRTGYQLAIAGLLTILVLAVLYQVAQSGLWRKSSRAAKTAGIATLILLLLFVVELLSLHAIDALLYQTTGGLMRVGWSWIVLAGVTAISAIFQGRAAAPQQPDHGETKAD
;
A
#
# COMPACT_ATOMS: atom_id res chain seq x y z
N MET A 1 -1.05 -14.15 19.52
CA MET A 1 -0.18 -14.59 18.41
C MET A 1 0.89 -13.53 18.26
N LEU A 2 2.16 -13.88 18.41
CA LEU A 2 3.23 -12.90 18.25
C LEU A 2 3.28 -12.52 16.77
N LEU A 3 3.52 -11.25 16.46
CA LEU A 3 3.57 -10.75 15.08
C LEU A 3 4.62 -11.49 14.21
N PHE A 4 5.57 -12.18 14.85
CA PHE A 4 6.60 -13.01 14.24
C PHE A 4 6.16 -14.45 13.93
N ASP A 5 5.01 -14.91 14.42
CA ASP A 5 4.47 -16.25 14.11
C ASP A 5 3.98 -16.34 12.66
N ASN A 6 3.72 -15.19 12.02
CA ASN A 6 3.34 -15.09 10.62
C ASN A 6 4.41 -14.34 9.81
N SER A 7 5.31 -15.09 9.19
CA SER A 7 6.41 -14.55 8.36
C SER A 7 5.94 -13.60 7.26
N THR A 8 4.76 -13.86 6.67
CA THR A 8 4.19 -13.05 5.57
C THR A 8 3.76 -11.68 6.07
N GLN A 9 3.11 -11.63 7.23
CA GLN A 9 2.67 -10.39 7.86
C GLN A 9 3.85 -9.55 8.37
N ALA A 10 4.84 -10.19 9.00
CA ALA A 10 6.07 -9.52 9.41
C ALA A 10 6.81 -8.91 8.20
N ALA A 11 6.90 -9.63 7.09
CA ALA A 11 7.51 -9.14 5.86
C ALA A 11 6.75 -7.95 5.26
N GLY A 12 5.41 -8.02 5.22
CA GLY A 12 4.55 -6.91 4.79
C GLY A 12 4.75 -5.66 5.65
N LEU A 13 4.70 -5.82 6.99
CA LEU A 13 4.90 -4.73 7.95
C LEU A 13 6.25 -4.04 7.72
N LEU A 14 7.34 -4.81 7.64
CA LEU A 14 8.68 -4.26 7.42
C LEU A 14 8.76 -3.52 6.08
N ALA A 15 8.22 -4.10 5.01
CA ALA A 15 8.20 -3.47 3.69
C ALA A 15 7.44 -2.13 3.71
N PHE A 16 6.28 -2.07 4.37
CA PHE A 16 5.49 -0.84 4.46
C PHE A 16 6.15 0.23 5.34
N LEU A 17 6.78 -0.15 6.45
CA LEU A 17 7.54 0.78 7.29
C LEU A 17 8.76 1.36 6.55
N ILE A 18 9.47 0.55 5.76
CA ILE A 18 10.58 1.01 4.92
C ILE A 18 10.05 2.00 3.86
N ALA A 19 8.96 1.66 3.16
CA ALA A 19 8.35 2.53 2.18
C ALA A 19 7.87 3.86 2.80
N PHE A 20 7.26 3.80 3.98
CA PHE A 20 6.88 4.98 4.77
C PHE A 20 8.09 5.88 5.04
N GLY A 21 9.17 5.33 5.61
CA GLY A 21 10.39 6.07 5.90
C GLY A 21 11.00 6.70 4.64
N CYS A 22 11.05 5.94 3.54
CA CYS A 22 11.59 6.43 2.26
C CYS A 22 10.73 7.55 1.66
N CYS A 23 9.40 7.49 1.80
CA CYS A 23 8.50 8.56 1.35
C CYS A 23 8.72 9.89 2.10
N LEU A 24 9.38 9.89 3.26
CA LEU A 24 9.72 11.13 3.97
C LEU A 24 10.98 11.83 3.42
N ILE A 25 11.81 11.14 2.61
CA ILE A 25 13.09 11.64 2.09
C ILE A 25 12.92 12.83 1.12
N PRO A 26 12.02 12.79 0.10
CA PRO A 26 11.87 13.88 -0.87
C PRO A 26 11.30 15.19 -0.29
N GLY A 27 11.11 15.27 1.03
CA GLY A 27 10.50 16.37 1.76
C GLY A 27 9.00 16.15 2.01
N ARG A 28 8.49 16.65 3.15
CA ARG A 28 7.09 16.47 3.63
C ARG A 28 6.01 17.21 2.81
N ARG A 29 6.24 17.54 1.53
CA ARG A 29 5.29 18.35 0.73
C ARG A 29 4.78 17.59 -0.49
N GLY A 30 3.46 17.57 -0.67
CA GLY A 30 2.80 17.12 -1.89
C GLY A 30 2.42 15.63 -1.89
N ALA A 31 2.69 14.93 -3.00
CA ALA A 31 2.28 13.54 -3.17
C ALA A 31 2.95 12.57 -2.17
N TRP A 32 4.19 12.86 -1.77
CA TRP A 32 4.96 11.98 -0.90
C TRP A 32 4.44 11.91 0.54
N SER A 33 3.87 13.01 1.07
CA SER A 33 3.23 12.98 2.39
C SER A 33 1.98 12.11 2.39
N TRP A 34 1.21 12.11 1.29
CA TRP A 34 0.07 11.22 1.12
C TRP A 34 0.49 9.75 1.02
N LEU A 35 1.51 9.46 0.22
CA LEU A 35 2.04 8.09 0.12
C LEU A 35 2.58 7.60 1.47
N ALA A 36 3.30 8.44 2.22
CA ALA A 36 3.75 8.12 3.57
C ALA A 36 2.56 7.79 4.49
N ALA A 37 1.51 8.62 4.50
CA ALA A 37 0.32 8.37 5.30
C ALA A 37 -0.36 7.04 4.95
N ILE A 38 -0.45 6.69 3.66
CA ILE A 38 -1.02 5.41 3.22
C ILE A 38 -0.16 4.24 3.70
N TYR A 39 1.16 4.27 3.51
CA TYR A 39 2.03 3.18 3.96
C TYR A 39 2.05 3.02 5.49
N LEU A 40 1.94 4.12 6.24
CA LEU A 40 1.78 4.05 7.69
C LEU A 40 0.44 3.41 8.08
N ALA A 41 -0.65 3.77 7.40
CA ALA A 41 -1.96 3.16 7.63
C ALA A 41 -1.96 1.65 7.32
N LEU A 42 -1.31 1.23 6.23
CA LEU A 42 -1.15 -0.18 5.88
C LEU A 42 -0.26 -0.93 6.88
N ALA A 43 0.80 -0.30 7.39
CA ALA A 43 1.61 -0.88 8.47
C ALA A 43 0.79 -1.08 9.76
N ILE A 44 -0.03 -0.10 10.13
CA ILE A 44 -0.94 -0.20 11.28
C ILE A 44 -1.98 -1.31 11.05
N GLU A 45 -2.57 -1.40 9.86
CA GLU A 45 -3.48 -2.49 9.50
C GLU A 45 -2.83 -3.84 9.75
N MET A 46 -1.58 -4.03 9.30
CA MET A 46 -0.84 -5.28 9.49
C MET A 46 -0.59 -5.62 10.95
N MET A 47 -0.59 -4.63 11.86
CA MET A 47 -0.46 -4.88 13.30
C MET A 47 -1.79 -5.20 13.98
N VAL A 48 -2.89 -4.60 13.51
CA VAL A 48 -4.21 -4.74 14.13
C VAL A 48 -5.00 -5.90 13.53
N GLU A 49 -4.66 -6.35 12.32
CA GLU A 49 -5.36 -7.41 11.58
C GLU A 49 -6.85 -7.12 11.38
N THR A 50 -7.20 -5.84 11.15
CA THR A 50 -8.61 -5.41 11.03
C THR A 50 -9.37 -6.18 9.95
N ARG A 51 -8.70 -6.61 8.88
CA ARG A 51 -9.27 -7.46 7.82
C ARG A 51 -9.89 -8.75 8.35
N HIS A 52 -9.26 -9.41 9.31
CA HIS A 52 -9.76 -10.67 9.85
C HIS A 52 -10.97 -10.42 10.74
N GLY A 53 -10.90 -9.41 11.60
CA GLY A 53 -12.02 -8.97 12.44
C GLY A 53 -13.24 -8.56 11.63
N LEU A 54 -13.05 -7.76 10.56
CA LEU A 54 -14.14 -7.32 9.69
C LEU A 54 -14.81 -8.51 9.01
N ARG A 55 -14.01 -9.48 8.54
CA ARG A 55 -14.51 -10.68 7.89
C ARG A 55 -15.33 -11.56 8.81
N LEU A 56 -14.87 -11.75 10.05
CA LEU A 56 -15.63 -12.47 11.08
C LEU A 56 -16.94 -11.76 11.41
N LEU A 57 -16.90 -10.44 11.56
CA LEU A 57 -18.09 -9.62 11.82
C LEU A 57 -19.12 -9.75 10.69
N VAL A 58 -18.68 -9.62 9.43
CA VAL A 58 -19.56 -9.75 8.26
C VAL A 58 -20.17 -11.15 8.20
N ASN A 59 -19.38 -12.19 8.45
CA ASN A 59 -19.88 -13.56 8.48
C ASN A 59 -20.93 -13.78 9.57
N ASP A 60 -20.69 -13.28 10.79
CA ASP A 60 -21.62 -13.39 11.92
C ASP A 60 -22.94 -12.65 11.63
N VAL A 61 -22.87 -11.43 11.09
CA VAL A 61 -24.07 -10.67 10.69
C VAL A 61 -24.85 -11.40 9.61
N MET A 62 -24.19 -11.95 8.59
CA MET A 62 -24.84 -12.71 7.52
C MET A 62 -25.49 -14.01 8.02
N GLN A 63 -24.84 -14.71 8.96
CA GLN A 63 -25.40 -15.93 9.56
C GLN A 63 -26.65 -15.61 10.38
N ARG A 64 -26.61 -14.58 11.23
CA ARG A 64 -27.77 -14.17 12.04
C ARG A 64 -28.94 -13.68 11.19
N GLY A 65 -28.67 -13.07 10.04
CA GLY A 65 -29.69 -12.59 9.12
C GLY A 65 -30.29 -13.65 8.19
N GLY A 66 -29.81 -14.91 8.22
CA GLY A 66 -30.24 -15.95 7.28
C GLY A 66 -29.81 -15.72 5.83
N LEU A 67 -28.98 -14.71 5.56
CA LEU A 67 -28.51 -14.32 4.23
C LEU A 67 -27.28 -15.11 3.76
N TYR A 68 -26.81 -16.05 4.56
CA TYR A 68 -25.57 -16.78 4.31
C TYR A 68 -25.58 -17.59 3.00
N ALA A 69 -26.76 -18.03 2.55
CA ALA A 69 -26.92 -18.74 1.28
C ALA A 69 -26.58 -17.87 0.07
N ASP A 70 -26.75 -16.55 0.18
CA ASP A 70 -26.55 -15.58 -0.91
C ASP A 70 -25.27 -14.73 -0.71
N ARG A 71 -24.34 -15.22 0.12
CA ARG A 71 -23.09 -14.52 0.50
C ARG A 71 -22.31 -13.97 -0.69
N THR A 72 -22.33 -14.66 -1.82
CA THR A 72 -21.58 -14.29 -3.01
C THR A 72 -22.07 -12.97 -3.61
N GLY A 73 -23.39 -12.76 -3.66
CA GLY A 73 -23.98 -11.52 -4.17
C GLY A 73 -23.61 -10.32 -3.31
N TYR A 74 -23.70 -10.45 -1.98
CA TYR A 74 -23.32 -9.40 -1.05
C TYR A 74 -21.82 -9.11 -1.04
N GLN A 75 -20.97 -10.14 -1.11
CA GLN A 75 -19.52 -9.97 -1.23
C GLN A 75 -19.16 -9.20 -2.51
N LEU A 76 -19.79 -9.52 -3.64
CA LEU A 76 -19.61 -8.79 -4.90
C LEU A 76 -20.10 -7.34 -4.82
N ALA A 77 -21.22 -7.08 -4.15
CA ALA A 77 -21.72 -5.71 -3.98
C ALA A 77 -20.77 -4.86 -3.10
N ILE A 78 -20.31 -5.41 -1.97
CA ILE A 78 -19.34 -4.76 -1.09
C ILE A 78 -18.01 -4.56 -1.82
N ALA A 79 -17.58 -5.54 -2.61
CA ALA A 79 -16.40 -5.45 -3.46
C ALA A 79 -16.48 -4.29 -4.45
N GLY A 80 -17.59 -4.21 -5.17
CA GLY A 80 -17.86 -3.15 -6.12
C GLY A 80 -17.81 -1.79 -5.43
N LEU A 81 -18.47 -1.66 -4.28
CA LEU A 81 -18.50 -0.40 -3.52
C LEU A 81 -17.10 0.03 -3.05
N LEU A 82 -16.33 -0.86 -2.44
CA LEU A 82 -14.97 -0.57 -1.99
C LEU A 82 -14.04 -0.22 -3.16
N THR A 83 -14.17 -0.95 -4.26
CA THR A 83 -13.40 -0.67 -5.49
C THR A 83 -13.74 0.71 -6.03
N ILE A 84 -15.03 1.06 -6.13
CA ILE A 84 -15.49 2.39 -6.55
C ILE A 84 -14.94 3.47 -5.60
N LEU A 85 -14.97 3.25 -4.28
CA LEU A 85 -14.46 4.20 -3.31
C LEU A 85 -12.96 4.45 -3.48
N VAL A 86 -12.17 3.38 -3.63
CA VAL A 86 -10.72 3.48 -3.91
C VAL A 86 -10.49 4.24 -5.21
N LEU A 87 -11.20 3.89 -6.29
CA LEU A 87 -11.10 4.58 -7.57
C LEU A 87 -11.51 6.05 -7.49
N ALA A 88 -12.53 6.39 -6.70
CA ALA A 88 -12.99 7.76 -6.49
C ALA A 88 -11.95 8.60 -5.76
N VAL A 89 -11.36 8.07 -4.67
CA VAL A 89 -10.24 8.73 -3.96
C VAL A 89 -9.08 8.96 -4.92
N LEU A 90 -8.72 7.95 -5.71
CA LEU A 90 -7.62 8.06 -6.67
C LEU A 90 -7.90 9.06 -7.78
N TYR A 91 -9.13 9.10 -8.30
CA TYR A 91 -9.57 10.09 -9.27
C TYR A 91 -9.43 11.51 -8.70
N GLN A 92 -9.86 11.72 -7.46
CA GLN A 92 -9.69 13.01 -6.78
C GLN A 92 -8.22 13.39 -6.61
N VAL A 93 -7.36 12.45 -6.20
CA VAL A 93 -5.91 12.71 -6.10
C VAL A 93 -5.31 12.97 -7.48
N ALA A 94 -5.75 12.27 -8.54
CA ALA A 94 -5.27 12.48 -9.91
C ALA A 94 -5.71 13.82 -10.50
N GLN A 95 -6.94 14.26 -10.18
CA GLN A 95 -7.47 15.57 -10.57
C GLN A 95 -6.85 16.70 -9.77
N SER A 96 -6.39 16.43 -8.54
CA SER A 96 -5.66 17.43 -7.78
C SER A 96 -4.43 17.90 -8.56
N GLY A 97 -4.20 19.21 -8.61
CA GLY A 97 -3.05 19.80 -9.31
C GLY A 97 -1.70 19.25 -8.81
N LEU A 98 -1.69 18.54 -7.69
CA LEU A 98 -0.56 17.80 -7.13
C LEU A 98 -0.07 16.70 -8.08
N TRP A 99 -0.96 15.94 -8.73
CA TRP A 99 -0.54 14.83 -9.60
C TRP A 99 0.05 15.32 -10.92
N ARG A 100 -0.56 16.37 -11.51
CA ARG A 100 -0.07 16.97 -12.76
C ARG A 100 1.36 17.51 -12.62
N LYS A 101 1.65 18.18 -11.51
CA LYS A 101 2.97 18.73 -11.16
C LYS A 101 3.92 17.69 -10.55
N SER A 102 3.45 16.47 -10.33
CA SER A 102 4.24 15.41 -9.69
C SER A 102 5.31 14.88 -10.63
N SER A 103 6.46 14.50 -10.05
CA SER A 103 7.56 13.88 -10.77
C SER A 103 7.15 12.52 -11.37
N ARG A 104 7.90 12.01 -12.36
CA ARG A 104 7.68 10.65 -12.88
C ARG A 104 7.83 9.59 -11.78
N ALA A 105 8.78 9.76 -10.86
CA ALA A 105 9.01 8.85 -9.74
C ALA A 105 7.79 8.76 -8.81
N ALA A 106 7.20 9.91 -8.45
CA ALA A 106 6.02 9.95 -7.61
C ALA A 106 4.79 9.34 -8.33
N LYS A 107 4.68 9.49 -9.65
CA LYS A 107 3.63 8.81 -10.44
C LYS A 107 3.79 7.30 -10.42
N THR A 108 5.01 6.78 -10.63
CA THR A 108 5.31 5.34 -10.53
C THR A 108 4.97 4.80 -9.14
N ALA A 109 5.40 5.52 -8.09
CA ALA A 109 5.08 5.16 -6.71
C ALA A 109 3.56 5.14 -6.46
N GLY A 110 2.83 6.14 -6.97
CA GLY A 110 1.37 6.20 -6.88
C GLY A 110 0.67 5.03 -7.58
N ILE A 111 1.14 4.62 -8.76
CA ILE A 111 0.60 3.45 -9.47
C ILE A 111 0.85 2.17 -8.69
N ALA A 112 2.07 1.98 -8.17
CA ALA A 112 2.40 0.82 -7.34
C ALA A 112 1.53 0.76 -6.07
N THR A 113 1.32 1.90 -5.40
CA THR A 113 0.41 2.00 -4.25
C THR A 113 -1.04 1.71 -4.63
N LEU A 114 -1.50 2.14 -5.81
CA LEU A 114 -2.84 1.81 -6.30
C LEU A 114 -3.02 0.30 -6.49
N ILE A 115 -2.06 -0.36 -7.14
CA ILE A 115 -2.09 -1.82 -7.31
C ILE A 115 -2.09 -2.52 -5.94
N LEU A 116 -1.31 -2.01 -4.98
CA LEU A 116 -1.26 -2.52 -3.62
C LEU A 116 -2.61 -2.39 -2.89
N LEU A 117 -3.28 -1.25 -3.01
CA LEU A 117 -4.60 -1.05 -2.42
C LEU A 117 -5.66 -1.96 -3.04
N LEU A 118 -5.63 -2.17 -4.35
CA LEU A 118 -6.51 -3.15 -5.01
C LEU A 118 -6.24 -4.57 -4.52
N LEU A 119 -4.99 -4.93 -4.29
CA LEU A 119 -4.63 -6.23 -3.72
C LEU A 119 -5.24 -6.42 -2.32
N PHE A 120 -5.19 -5.39 -1.47
CA PHE A 120 -5.86 -5.40 -0.16
C PHE A 120 -7.37 -5.56 -0.25
N VAL A 121 -8.01 -4.88 -1.21
CA VAL A 121 -9.46 -5.05 -1.45
C VAL A 121 -9.76 -6.49 -1.84
N VAL A 122 -8.98 -7.07 -2.76
CA VAL A 122 -9.14 -8.47 -3.18
C VAL A 122 -9.01 -9.43 -1.99
N GLU A 123 -8.01 -9.24 -1.13
CA GLU A 123 -7.82 -10.05 0.08
C GLU A 123 -8.97 -9.91 1.08
N LEU A 124 -9.48 -8.70 1.28
CA LEU A 124 -10.57 -8.43 2.22
C LEU A 124 -11.85 -9.17 1.80
N LEU A 125 -12.12 -9.21 0.50
CA LEU A 125 -13.27 -9.87 -0.09
C LEU A 125 -13.10 -11.39 -0.13
N SER A 126 -11.85 -11.84 -0.24
CA SER A 126 -11.46 -13.24 -0.31
C SER A 126 -12.24 -13.98 -1.40
N LEU A 127 -11.94 -13.58 -2.63
CA LEU A 127 -12.40 -14.26 -3.82
C LEU A 127 -11.69 -15.60 -3.92
N HIS A 128 -12.41 -16.68 -3.60
CA HIS A 128 -11.85 -18.02 -3.37
C HIS A 128 -10.83 -18.48 -4.43
N ALA A 129 -11.08 -18.18 -5.71
CA ALA A 129 -10.16 -18.52 -6.81
C ALA A 129 -8.85 -17.71 -6.78
N ILE A 130 -8.92 -16.43 -6.42
CA ILE A 130 -7.75 -15.55 -6.32
C ILE A 130 -6.97 -15.85 -5.04
N ASP A 131 -7.67 -16.14 -3.94
CA ASP A 131 -7.05 -16.55 -2.68
C ASP A 131 -6.19 -17.79 -2.84
N ALA A 132 -6.69 -18.78 -3.59
CA ALA A 132 -5.95 -20.00 -3.89
C ALA A 132 -4.63 -19.72 -4.64
N LEU A 133 -4.53 -18.59 -5.35
CA LEU A 133 -3.30 -18.13 -6.00
C LEU A 133 -2.43 -17.31 -5.03
N LEU A 134 -3.02 -16.35 -4.32
CA LEU A 134 -2.32 -15.41 -3.44
C LEU A 134 -1.71 -16.08 -2.21
N TYR A 135 -2.35 -17.13 -1.70
CA TYR A 135 -1.93 -17.84 -0.51
C TYR A 135 -1.00 -19.04 -0.77
N GLN A 136 -0.54 -19.21 -2.01
CA GLN A 136 0.51 -20.20 -2.29
C GLN A 136 1.83 -19.74 -1.65
N THR A 137 2.44 -20.62 -0.87
CA THR A 137 3.74 -20.37 -0.25
C THR A 137 4.87 -20.57 -1.26
N THR A 138 5.80 -19.62 -1.32
CA THR A 138 7.01 -19.70 -2.14
C THR A 138 8.17 -19.13 -1.33
N GLY A 139 9.16 -19.96 -0.99
CA GLY A 139 10.31 -19.52 -0.17
C GLY A 139 9.95 -19.12 1.26
N GLY A 140 8.95 -19.76 1.88
CA GLY A 140 8.54 -19.48 3.26
C GLY A 140 7.65 -18.24 3.45
N LEU A 141 7.30 -17.55 2.36
CA LEU A 141 6.35 -16.44 2.33
C LEU A 141 5.22 -16.75 1.34
N MET A 142 4.01 -16.27 1.64
CA MET A 142 2.90 -16.35 0.69
C MET A 142 3.13 -15.38 -0.48
N ARG A 143 2.64 -15.72 -1.68
CA ARG A 143 2.74 -14.86 -2.87
C ARG A 143 2.19 -13.46 -2.64
N VAL A 144 1.18 -13.32 -1.80
CA VAL A 144 0.65 -12.02 -1.40
C VAL A 144 1.68 -11.15 -0.67
N GLY A 145 2.48 -11.73 0.22
CA GLY A 145 3.58 -11.05 0.89
C GLY A 145 4.68 -10.61 -0.08
N TRP A 146 5.01 -11.46 -1.06
CA TRP A 146 5.93 -11.07 -2.14
C TRP A 146 5.41 -9.88 -2.95
N SER A 147 4.12 -9.87 -3.29
CA SER A 147 3.50 -8.73 -3.96
C SER A 147 3.59 -7.45 -3.14
N TRP A 148 3.35 -7.52 -1.83
CA TRP A 148 3.53 -6.37 -0.93
C TRP A 148 4.97 -5.85 -0.93
N ILE A 149 5.96 -6.74 -0.80
CA ILE A 149 7.39 -6.38 -0.81
C ILE A 149 7.76 -5.68 -2.12
N VAL A 150 7.35 -6.24 -3.26
CA VAL A 150 7.68 -5.69 -4.59
C VAL A 150 7.04 -4.31 -4.76
N LEU A 151 5.74 -4.17 -4.48
CA LEU A 151 5.02 -2.90 -4.66
C LEU A 151 5.54 -1.82 -3.70
N ALA A 152 5.75 -2.15 -2.43
CA ALA A 152 6.35 -1.24 -1.46
C ALA A 152 7.79 -0.87 -1.83
N GLY A 153 8.57 -1.83 -2.33
CA GLY A 153 9.92 -1.64 -2.82
C GLY A 153 9.98 -0.66 -4.01
N VAL A 154 9.07 -0.78 -4.97
CA VAL A 154 8.96 0.17 -6.10
C VAL A 154 8.71 1.59 -5.59
N THR A 155 7.81 1.76 -4.61
CA THR A 155 7.57 3.09 -3.99
C THR A 155 8.81 3.59 -3.26
N ALA A 156 9.45 2.76 -2.43
CA ALA A 156 10.63 3.15 -1.66
C ALA A 156 11.79 3.58 -2.57
N ILE A 157 12.10 2.78 -3.59
CA ILE A 157 13.15 3.06 -4.57
C ILE A 157 12.84 4.36 -5.33
N SER A 158 11.59 4.57 -5.76
CA SER A 158 11.17 5.80 -6.42
C SER A 158 11.36 7.04 -5.54
N ALA A 159 11.08 6.93 -4.24
CA ALA A 159 11.30 8.00 -3.28
C ALA A 159 12.79 8.34 -3.12
N ILE A 160 13.65 7.32 -2.98
CA ILE A 160 15.10 7.50 -2.85
C ILE A 160 15.68 8.19 -4.10
N PHE A 161 15.30 7.74 -5.30
CA PHE A 161 15.78 8.35 -6.53
C PHE A 161 15.36 9.82 -6.67
N GLN A 162 14.11 10.15 -6.32
CA GLN A 162 13.69 11.55 -6.33
C GLN A 162 14.40 12.38 -5.27
N GLY A 163 14.58 11.86 -4.05
CA GLY A 163 15.29 12.55 -2.97
C GLY A 163 16.73 12.89 -3.37
N ARG A 164 17.43 11.96 -4.03
CA ARG A 164 18.79 12.19 -4.55
C ARG A 164 18.83 13.26 -5.64
N ALA A 165 17.83 13.32 -6.51
CA ALA A 165 17.74 14.34 -7.55
C ALA A 165 17.41 15.75 -6.99
N ALA A 166 16.85 15.84 -5.79
CA ALA A 166 16.47 17.08 -5.14
C ALA A 166 17.52 17.62 -4.14
N ALA A 167 18.58 16.84 -3.84
CA ALA A 167 19.65 17.32 -2.98
C ALA A 167 20.32 18.53 -3.66
N PRO A 168 20.38 19.70 -3.00
CA PRO A 168 21.05 20.86 -3.57
C PRO A 168 22.48 20.46 -3.91
N GLN A 169 22.91 20.73 -5.15
CA GLN A 169 24.33 20.68 -5.48
C GLN A 169 25.01 21.60 -4.48
N GLN A 170 25.72 21.00 -3.52
CA GLN A 170 26.46 21.74 -2.52
C GLN A 170 27.33 22.72 -3.30
N PRO A 171 27.16 24.03 -3.11
CA PRO A 171 27.89 25.01 -3.91
C PRO A 171 29.35 24.65 -3.78
N ASP A 172 29.97 24.35 -4.92
CA ASP A 172 31.40 24.09 -5.00
C ASP A 172 32.05 25.31 -4.36
N HIS A 173 32.53 25.15 -3.12
CA HIS A 173 33.17 26.22 -2.38
C HIS A 173 34.48 26.43 -3.08
N GLY A 174 34.41 27.22 -4.16
CA GLY A 174 35.50 27.58 -5.02
C GLY A 174 36.67 27.96 -4.15
N GLU A 175 37.76 27.24 -4.42
CA GLU A 175 39.10 27.46 -3.95
C GLU A 175 39.34 28.94 -3.65
N THR A 176 39.56 29.24 -2.38
CA THR A 176 40.20 30.47 -1.93
C THR A 176 41.59 30.49 -2.57
N LYS A 177 41.73 31.09 -3.75
CA LYS A 177 43.05 31.50 -4.24
C LYS A 177 43.56 32.58 -3.29
N ALA A 178 44.49 32.18 -2.44
CA ALA A 178 45.33 33.09 -1.69
C ALA A 178 46.36 33.67 -2.67
N ASP A 179 46.25 34.98 -2.93
CA ASP A 179 47.32 35.80 -3.49
C ASP A 179 48.01 36.56 -2.34
#